data_AF-A0A7S3VJP4-F1
#
_entry.id   AF-A0A7S3VJP4-F1
#
_cell.length_a   1.000
_cell.length_b   1.000
_cell.length_c   1.000
_cell.angle_alpha   90.00
_cell.angle_beta   90.00
_cell.angle_gamma   90.00
#
_symmetry.space_group_name_H-M   'P 1'
#
loop_
_entity.id
_entity.type
_entity.pdbx_description
1 polymer ?
#
loop_
_entity_poly.entity_id
_entity_poly.type
_entity_poly.pdbx_seq_one_letter_code
_entity_poly.pdbx_strand_id
1 'polypeptide(L)'
;MLAAAVTQGIQVGPSTSQEYVVRLRGCFQQTATCTGRLAMNEPNLQTVPKPIEFDTNSSQQLQLEESENAAPPLPPVSLNVRAAFVAPPGCLILSVDYSQVELRLIAHLSEDEVLCGTLAKDGQDPFTAMACMWQKCPIDQVTPERRDQAKHLAYGLLYGMGPNAVAGALNIRDVRTAAEWQESFLNSMPGVQAWIKRVKEDCKQTECVKTISGRRRYLPHINSKSHEVKSTEYSGNWEHSQVA
;
A
#
# COMPACT_ATOMS: atom_id res chain seq x y z
N MET A 1 2.99 -12.51 14.16
CA MET A 1 3.73 -11.73 15.18
C MET A 1 3.12 -10.34 15.29
N LEU A 2 2.65 -9.92 16.46
CA LEU A 2 2.16 -8.55 16.69
C LEU A 2 3.37 -7.62 16.89
N ALA A 3 3.49 -6.57 16.08
CA ALA A 3 4.48 -5.52 16.31
C ALA A 3 3.82 -4.38 17.11
N ALA A 4 4.27 -4.17 18.35
CA ALA A 4 3.86 -3.04 19.18
C ALA A 4 4.89 -1.91 19.04
N ALA A 5 4.50 -0.80 18.41
CA ALA A 5 5.30 0.42 18.42
C ALA A 5 4.82 1.32 19.55
N VAL A 6 5.65 1.51 20.59
CA VAL A 6 5.43 2.51 21.64
C VAL A 6 5.98 3.84 21.14
N THR A 7 5.11 4.74 20.73
CA THR A 7 5.52 6.11 20.36
C THR A 7 5.70 6.92 21.64
N GLN A 8 6.93 7.30 21.96
CA GLN A 8 7.21 8.20 23.09
C GLN A 8 6.71 9.61 22.76
N GLY A 9 5.75 10.09 23.53
CA GLY A 9 5.22 11.46 23.43
C GLY A 9 6.26 12.50 23.86
N ILE A 10 6.29 13.61 23.13
CA ILE A 10 7.09 14.79 23.45
C ILE A 10 6.66 15.34 24.82
N GLN A 11 7.60 15.54 25.76
CA GLN A 11 7.31 16.20 27.03
C GLN A 11 7.15 17.70 26.81
N VAL A 12 5.93 18.20 26.98
CA VAL A 12 5.62 19.63 27.00
C VAL A 12 5.64 20.10 28.46
N GLY A 13 6.39 21.17 28.75
CA GLY A 13 6.55 21.73 30.10
C GLY A 13 5.24 22.23 30.74
N PRO A 14 5.24 22.58 32.04
CA PRO A 14 4.01 22.80 32.79
C PRO A 14 3.36 24.11 32.37
N SER A 15 2.29 24.03 31.57
CA SER A 15 1.42 25.17 31.29
C SER A 15 0.12 25.02 32.09
N THR A 16 -0.23 26.06 32.83
CA THR A 16 -1.37 26.18 33.75
C THR A 16 -2.71 26.37 33.01
N SER A 17 -2.90 25.64 31.91
CA SER A 17 -4.12 25.64 31.11
C SER A 17 -4.76 24.27 31.27
N GLN A 18 -5.98 24.22 31.80
CA GLN A 18 -6.76 22.99 31.89
C GLN A 18 -6.81 22.34 30.49
N GLU A 19 -6.14 21.21 30.29
CA GLU A 19 -6.05 20.55 28.97
C GLU A 19 -7.43 20.06 28.54
N TYR A 20 -8.12 20.85 27.71
CA TYR A 20 -9.37 20.45 27.11
C TYR A 20 -9.10 19.51 25.94
N VAL A 21 -9.32 18.20 26.15
CA VAL A 21 -9.29 17.21 25.07
C VAL A 21 -10.60 17.25 24.29
N VAL A 22 -10.56 17.77 23.06
CA VAL A 22 -11.69 17.71 22.13
C VAL A 22 -11.71 16.34 21.46
N ARG A 23 -12.89 15.70 21.40
CA ARG A 23 -13.06 14.40 20.73
C ARG A 23 -13.78 14.57 19.40
N LEU A 24 -13.10 14.18 18.34
CA LEU A 24 -13.71 14.02 17.02
C LEU A 24 -14.39 12.65 16.94
N ARG A 25 -15.56 12.59 16.30
CA ARG A 25 -16.32 11.35 16.10
C ARG A 25 -16.66 11.22 14.62
N GLY A 26 -15.97 10.31 13.92
CA GLY A 26 -16.37 9.95 12.56
C GLY A 26 -17.59 9.04 12.57
N CYS A 27 -18.37 9.09 11.50
CA CYS A 27 -19.53 8.24 11.27
C CYS A 27 -19.15 7.08 10.34
N PHE A 28 -19.37 5.84 10.80
CA PHE A 28 -19.06 4.65 10.01
C PHE A 28 -20.16 4.34 9.00
N GLN A 29 -19.75 4.08 7.77
CA GLN A 29 -20.60 3.71 6.65
C GLN A 29 -20.37 2.23 6.31
N GLN A 30 -21.23 1.36 6.83
CA GLN A 30 -21.06 -0.10 6.72
C GLN A 30 -21.39 -0.65 5.33
N THR A 31 -22.33 -0.03 4.61
CA THR A 31 -22.85 -0.52 3.32
C THR A 31 -22.33 0.27 2.12
N ALA A 32 -21.45 1.25 2.33
CA ALA A 32 -21.03 2.18 1.29
C ALA A 32 -20.04 1.59 0.27
N THR A 33 -19.31 0.52 0.61
CA THR A 33 -18.29 -0.03 -0.29
C THR A 33 -18.72 -1.37 -0.90
N CYS A 34 -18.44 -1.54 -2.19
CA CYS A 34 -18.67 -2.81 -2.89
C CYS A 34 -17.73 -3.94 -2.42
N THR A 35 -16.60 -3.58 -1.80
CA THR A 35 -15.63 -4.55 -1.24
C THR A 35 -16.03 -5.05 0.14
N GLY A 36 -16.93 -4.36 0.84
CA GLY A 36 -17.26 -4.62 2.23
C GLY A 36 -16.28 -4.01 3.25
N ARG A 37 -15.31 -3.20 2.80
CA ARG A 37 -14.49 -2.36 3.70
C ARG A 37 -15.39 -1.31 4.37
N LEU A 38 -15.11 -0.99 5.64
CA LEU A 38 -15.76 0.14 6.30
C LEU A 38 -15.27 1.45 5.70
N ALA A 39 -16.19 2.37 5.44
CA ALA A 39 -15.89 3.75 5.12
C ALA A 39 -16.27 4.66 6.30
N MET A 40 -15.72 5.87 6.34
CA MET A 40 -15.99 6.87 7.38
C MET A 40 -16.20 8.25 6.77
N ASN A 41 -17.15 9.02 7.30
CA ASN A 41 -17.36 10.44 6.98
C ASN A 41 -17.52 11.29 8.24
N GLU A 42 -17.37 12.61 8.09
CA GLU A 42 -17.62 13.62 9.13
C GLU A 42 -16.86 13.45 10.48
N PRO A 43 -15.52 13.52 10.53
CA PRO A 43 -14.57 13.54 9.42
C PRO A 43 -14.11 12.12 9.05
N ASN A 44 -13.54 11.96 7.85
CA ASN A 44 -12.89 10.71 7.47
C ASN A 44 -11.52 10.59 8.13
N LEU A 45 -11.44 9.83 9.22
CA LEU A 45 -10.17 9.59 9.93
C LEU A 45 -9.30 8.51 9.26
N GLN A 46 -9.82 7.80 8.26
CA GLN A 46 -9.06 6.78 7.53
C GLN A 46 -8.07 7.42 6.54
N THR A 47 -8.29 8.68 6.16
CA THR A 47 -7.49 9.42 5.17
C THR A 47 -6.57 10.47 5.78
N VAL A 48 -6.34 10.45 7.10
CA VAL A 48 -5.39 11.38 7.73
C VAL A 48 -3.98 11.12 7.15
N PRO A 49 -3.29 12.14 6.62
CA PRO A 49 -1.98 11.97 5.99
C PRO A 49 -0.97 11.26 6.92
N LYS A 50 -0.08 10.46 6.32
CA LYS A 50 1.10 9.96 7.03
C LYS A 50 2.09 11.10 7.29
N PRO A 51 3.06 10.93 8.21
CA PRO A 51 4.12 11.91 8.39
C PRO A 51 4.82 12.20 7.06
N ILE A 52 5.03 13.48 6.77
CA ILE A 52 5.73 13.95 5.57
C ILE A 52 7.01 14.63 6.03
N GLU A 53 8.14 14.26 5.43
CA GLU A 53 9.43 14.93 5.62
C GLU A 53 9.66 15.92 4.47
N PHE A 54 10.02 17.15 4.82
CA PHE A 54 10.37 18.20 3.89
C PHE A 54 11.87 18.44 3.94
N ASP A 55 12.53 18.25 2.79
CA ASP A 55 13.91 18.70 2.62
C ASP A 55 13.93 20.20 2.37
N THR A 56 14.39 20.94 3.36
CA THR A 56 14.52 22.40 3.34
C THR A 56 15.60 22.90 2.39
N ASN A 57 16.48 22.03 1.89
CA ASN A 57 17.62 22.41 1.05
C ASN A 57 17.31 22.29 -0.45
N SER A 58 16.28 21.53 -0.81
CA SER A 58 15.84 21.31 -2.21
C SER A 58 15.46 22.61 -2.94
N SER A 59 15.01 23.64 -2.21
CA SER A 59 14.66 24.96 -2.76
C SER A 59 15.88 25.88 -2.94
N GLN A 60 16.98 25.65 -2.20
CA GLN A 60 18.20 26.46 -2.31
C GLN A 60 19.08 26.07 -3.51
N GLN A 61 18.99 24.82 -3.98
CA GLN A 61 19.78 24.34 -5.12
C GLN A 61 19.38 24.94 -6.48
N LEU A 62 18.20 25.55 -6.61
CA LEU A 62 17.80 26.26 -7.83
C LEU A 62 18.32 27.70 -7.89
N GLN A 63 19.03 28.21 -6.87
CA GLN A 63 19.50 29.60 -6.81
C GLN A 63 20.97 29.81 -6.42
N LEU A 64 21.80 28.78 -6.28
CA LEU A 64 23.20 28.95 -5.86
C LEU A 64 24.16 28.07 -6.68
N GLU A 65 24.30 28.41 -7.95
CA GLU A 65 25.62 28.29 -8.58
C GLU A 65 26.44 29.52 -8.10
N GLU A 66 27.59 29.26 -7.48
CA GLU A 66 28.63 30.23 -7.10
C GLU A 66 28.39 31.14 -5.85
N SER A 67 28.56 30.59 -4.64
CA SER A 67 29.04 31.40 -3.51
C SER A 67 29.79 30.55 -2.47
N GLU A 68 31.07 30.88 -2.22
CA GLU A 68 31.95 30.21 -1.25
C GLU A 68 31.54 30.40 0.23
N ASN A 69 30.46 31.13 0.49
CA ASN A 69 29.91 31.38 1.84
C ASN A 69 28.47 30.84 1.99
N ALA A 70 28.20 29.62 1.50
CA ALA A 70 26.90 28.99 1.69
C ALA A 70 26.65 28.66 3.17
N ALA A 71 25.50 29.09 3.70
CA ALA A 71 25.04 28.75 5.04
C ALA A 71 24.92 27.22 5.19
N PRO A 72 25.13 26.67 6.41
CA PRO A 72 25.00 25.23 6.63
C PRO A 72 23.58 24.75 6.26
N PRO A 73 23.45 23.54 5.69
CA PRO A 73 22.16 23.00 5.29
C PRO A 73 21.21 22.92 6.50
N LEU A 74 19.97 23.35 6.31
CA LEU A 74 18.95 23.29 7.34
C LEU A 74 18.53 21.82 7.57
N PRO A 75 18.21 21.43 8.82
CA PRO A 75 17.71 20.10 9.12
C PRO A 75 16.32 19.89 8.46
N PRO A 76 16.00 18.66 8.02
CA PRO A 76 14.69 18.37 7.45
C PRO A 76 13.59 18.64 8.48
N VAL A 77 12.45 19.16 8.00
CA VAL A 77 11.27 19.44 8.82
C VAL A 77 10.25 18.32 8.61
N SER A 78 9.77 17.71 9.69
CA SER A 78 8.72 16.68 9.63
C SER A 78 7.36 17.26 10.03
N LEU A 79 6.35 17.06 9.19
CA LEU A 79 4.95 17.37 9.50
C LEU A 79 4.19 16.07 9.77
N ASN A 80 3.70 15.92 11.00
CA ASN A 80 2.89 14.77 11.40
C ASN A 80 1.53 15.21 11.94
N VAL A 81 0.53 15.31 11.08
CA VAL A 81 -0.85 15.65 11.47
C VAL A 81 -1.44 14.62 12.44
N ARG A 82 -1.01 13.35 12.36
CA ARG A 82 -1.48 12.29 13.26
C ARG A 82 -1.04 12.50 14.71
N ALA A 83 0.01 13.30 14.95
CA ALA A 83 0.46 13.64 16.31
C ALA A 83 -0.56 14.48 17.10
N ALA A 84 -1.53 15.11 16.42
CA ALA A 84 -2.62 15.83 17.08
C ALA A 84 -3.63 14.90 17.78
N PHE A 85 -3.65 13.60 17.44
CA PHE A 85 -4.53 12.62 18.09
C PHE A 85 -3.83 12.04 19.32
N VAL A 86 -4.22 12.52 20.50
CA VAL A 86 -3.61 12.12 21.78
C VAL A 86 -4.56 11.27 22.62
N ALA A 87 -3.99 10.40 23.46
CA ALA A 87 -4.75 9.71 24.49
C ALA A 87 -5.21 10.71 25.57
N PRO A 88 -6.37 10.50 26.22
CA PRO A 88 -6.72 11.27 27.40
C PRO A 88 -5.73 11.00 28.54
N PRO A 89 -5.65 11.90 29.55
CA PRO A 89 -4.76 11.71 30.70
C PRO A 89 -4.95 10.34 31.37
N GLY A 90 -3.84 9.67 31.68
CA GLY A 90 -3.83 8.33 32.27
C GLY A 90 -4.03 7.16 31.29
N CYS A 91 -4.17 7.44 29.98
CA CYS A 91 -4.34 6.42 28.94
C CYS A 91 -3.21 6.44 27.90
N LEU A 92 -3.12 5.36 27.12
CA LEU A 92 -2.24 5.22 25.96
C LEU A 92 -3.04 4.86 24.71
N ILE A 93 -2.53 5.23 23.53
CA ILE A 93 -3.07 4.74 22.25
C ILE A 93 -2.37 3.42 21.93
N LEU A 94 -3.15 2.36 21.71
CA LEU A 94 -2.67 1.09 21.20
C LEU A 94 -3.02 0.97 19.72
N SER A 95 -2.01 0.79 18.87
CA SER A 95 -2.19 0.47 17.46
C SER A 95 -1.87 -1.01 17.21
N VAL A 96 -2.72 -1.68 16.45
CA VAL A 96 -2.56 -3.09 16.05
C VAL A 96 -2.73 -3.17 14.55
N ASP A 97 -1.67 -3.57 13.85
CA ASP A 97 -1.63 -3.69 12.40
C ASP A 97 -1.42 -5.15 11.98
N TYR A 98 -2.08 -5.56 10.90
CA TYR A 98 -1.85 -6.88 10.33
C TYR A 98 -0.66 -6.85 9.38
N SER A 99 0.39 -7.58 9.73
CA SER A 99 1.58 -7.73 8.89
C SER A 99 1.23 -8.36 7.53
N GLN A 100 1.15 -7.51 6.51
CA GLN A 100 0.95 -7.87 5.10
C GLN A 100 -0.27 -8.76 4.85
N VAL A 101 -1.42 -8.41 5.44
CA VAL A 101 -2.65 -9.21 5.36
C VAL A 101 -3.04 -9.58 3.93
N GLU A 102 -2.87 -8.66 2.97
CA GLU A 102 -3.30 -8.88 1.59
C GLU A 102 -2.41 -9.89 0.86
N LEU A 103 -1.10 -9.86 1.11
CA LEU A 103 -0.17 -10.87 0.59
C LEU A 103 -0.48 -12.25 1.18
N ARG A 104 -0.79 -12.30 2.48
CA ARG A 104 -1.19 -13.55 3.16
C ARG A 104 -2.50 -14.10 2.62
N LEU A 105 -3.45 -13.23 2.27
CA LEU A 105 -4.70 -13.64 1.64
C LEU A 105 -4.47 -14.22 0.25
N ILE A 106 -3.62 -13.60 -0.59
CA ILE A 106 -3.26 -14.20 -1.89
C ILE A 106 -2.61 -15.56 -1.66
N ALA A 107 -1.61 -15.64 -0.77
CA ALA A 107 -0.90 -16.89 -0.48
C ALA A 107 -1.86 -18.01 -0.06
N HIS A 108 -2.83 -17.69 0.80
CA HIS A 108 -3.87 -18.63 1.22
C HIS A 108 -4.77 -19.06 0.07
N LEU A 109 -5.24 -18.12 -0.76
CA LEU A 109 -6.19 -18.39 -1.84
C LEU A 109 -5.55 -19.10 -3.02
N SER A 110 -4.27 -18.82 -3.29
CA SER A 110 -3.53 -19.40 -4.40
C SER A 110 -2.78 -20.67 -4.04
N GLU A 111 -2.56 -20.92 -2.74
CA GLU A 111 -1.74 -22.02 -2.22
C GLU A 111 -0.36 -22.07 -2.90
N ASP A 112 0.18 -20.89 -3.24
CA ASP A 112 1.45 -20.80 -3.96
C ASP A 112 2.59 -21.10 -3.01
N GLU A 113 3.31 -22.20 -3.23
CA GLU A 113 4.37 -22.67 -2.35
C GLU A 113 5.47 -21.63 -2.14
N VAL A 114 5.79 -20.87 -3.19
CA VAL A 114 6.87 -19.88 -3.18
C VAL A 114 6.47 -18.67 -2.33
N LEU A 115 5.25 -18.15 -2.53
CA LEU A 115 4.70 -17.05 -1.76
C LEU A 115 4.43 -17.45 -0.30
N CYS A 116 3.88 -18.63 -0.06
CA CYS A 116 3.67 -19.19 1.27
C CYS A 116 5.00 -19.35 2.01
N GLY A 117 6.02 -19.93 1.37
CA GLY A 117 7.36 -20.09 1.94
C GLY A 117 8.03 -18.76 2.25
N THR A 118 7.78 -17.74 1.43
CA THR A 118 8.26 -16.36 1.68
C THR A 118 7.62 -15.74 2.90
N LEU A 119 6.29 -15.89 3.08
CA LEU A 119 5.54 -15.26 4.17
C LEU A 119 5.58 -16.03 5.50
N ALA A 120 6.04 -17.28 5.47
CA ALA A 120 6.21 -18.14 6.65
C ALA A 120 7.51 -17.83 7.43
N LYS A 121 8.49 -17.17 6.79
CA LYS A 121 9.75 -16.80 7.43
C LYS A 121 9.57 -15.55 8.27
N ASP A 122 9.54 -15.73 9.57
CA ASP A 122 9.44 -14.64 10.52
C ASP A 122 10.64 -13.69 10.45
N GLY A 123 10.37 -12.38 10.53
CA GLY A 123 11.39 -11.32 10.54
C GLY A 123 12.00 -10.98 9.17
N GLN A 124 11.71 -11.75 8.11
CA GLN A 124 12.16 -11.43 6.76
C GLN A 124 11.21 -10.43 6.10
N ASP A 125 11.76 -9.39 5.49
CA ASP A 125 10.95 -8.49 4.66
C ASP A 125 10.43 -9.22 3.41
N PRO A 126 9.11 -9.32 3.21
CA PRO A 126 8.54 -10.12 2.13
C PRO A 126 8.86 -9.54 0.75
N PHE A 127 9.05 -8.23 0.63
CA PHE A 127 9.38 -7.60 -0.66
C PHE A 127 10.83 -7.87 -1.06
N THR A 128 11.76 -7.87 -0.11
CA THR A 128 13.14 -8.32 -0.33
C THR A 128 13.16 -9.78 -0.79
N ALA A 129 12.38 -10.66 -0.14
CA ALA A 129 12.29 -12.06 -0.52
C ALA A 129 11.71 -12.25 -1.94
N MET A 130 10.62 -11.53 -2.26
CA MET A 130 10.03 -11.52 -3.60
C MET A 130 11.01 -10.98 -4.65
N ALA A 131 11.83 -9.98 -4.32
CA ALA A 131 12.88 -9.49 -5.21
C ALA A 131 13.93 -10.57 -5.50
N CYS A 132 14.36 -11.32 -4.47
CA CYS A 132 15.29 -12.45 -4.65
C CYS A 132 14.71 -13.50 -5.60
N MET A 133 13.44 -13.87 -5.40
CA MET A 133 12.76 -14.86 -6.23
C MET A 133 12.63 -14.41 -7.68
N TRP A 134 12.15 -13.18 -7.88
CA TRP A 134 11.90 -12.62 -9.20
C TRP A 134 13.20 -12.44 -10.00
N GLN A 135 14.23 -11.86 -9.37
CA GLN A 135 15.50 -11.55 -10.04
C GLN A 135 16.52 -12.69 -9.96
N LYS A 136 16.18 -13.78 -9.25
CA LYS A 136 17.05 -14.93 -9.02
C LYS A 136 18.41 -14.53 -8.44
N CYS A 137 18.41 -13.57 -7.52
CA CYS A 137 19.62 -13.09 -6.85
C CYS A 137 19.63 -13.47 -5.36
N PRO A 138 20.82 -13.61 -4.76
CA PRO A 138 20.99 -13.73 -3.31
C PRO A 138 20.42 -12.52 -2.55
N ILE A 139 20.00 -12.73 -1.30
CA ILE A 139 19.34 -11.71 -0.47
C ILE A 139 20.25 -10.52 -0.15
N ASP A 140 21.55 -10.75 -0.02
CA ASP A 140 22.59 -9.75 0.18
C ASP A 140 22.81 -8.85 -1.03
N GLN A 141 22.30 -9.22 -2.21
CA GLN A 141 22.37 -8.43 -3.43
C GLN A 141 21.09 -7.63 -3.71
N VAL A 142 20.08 -7.73 -2.84
CA VAL A 142 18.84 -6.95 -2.99
C VAL A 142 19.07 -5.53 -2.46
N THR A 143 19.09 -4.58 -3.38
CA THR A 143 19.16 -3.16 -3.04
C THR A 143 17.79 -2.61 -2.64
N PRO A 144 17.72 -1.45 -1.94
CA PRO A 144 16.46 -0.78 -1.63
C PRO A 144 15.58 -0.54 -2.85
N GLU A 145 16.19 -0.22 -4.00
CA GLU A 145 15.49 0.02 -5.26
C GLU A 145 14.85 -1.27 -5.78
N ARG A 146 15.56 -2.41 -5.72
CA ARG A 146 15.04 -3.72 -6.13
C ARG A 146 13.89 -4.17 -5.24
N ARG A 147 14.02 -3.94 -3.93
CA ARG A 147 12.94 -4.17 -2.96
C ARG A 147 11.71 -3.34 -3.30
N ASP A 148 11.89 -2.06 -3.59
CA ASP A 148 10.78 -1.15 -3.91
C ASP A 148 10.12 -1.51 -5.26
N GLN A 149 10.91 -1.93 -6.26
CA GLN A 149 10.38 -2.49 -7.51
C GLN A 149 9.49 -3.71 -7.25
N ALA A 150 9.96 -4.68 -6.46
CA ALA A 150 9.19 -5.87 -6.11
C ALA A 150 7.91 -5.51 -5.34
N LYS A 151 7.96 -4.52 -4.44
CA LYS A 151 6.79 -3.99 -3.74
C LYS A 151 5.74 -3.43 -4.70
N HIS A 152 6.15 -2.59 -5.64
CA HIS A 152 5.25 -2.02 -6.64
C HIS A 152 4.67 -3.09 -7.56
N LEU A 153 5.46 -4.09 -7.97
CA LEU A 153 4.97 -5.21 -8.78
C LEU A 153 3.97 -6.08 -7.99
N ALA A 154 4.24 -6.37 -6.71
CA ALA A 154 3.35 -7.16 -5.86
C ALA A 154 1.99 -6.48 -5.64
N TYR A 155 1.99 -5.18 -5.31
CA TYR A 155 0.75 -4.43 -5.19
C TYR A 155 0.08 -4.20 -6.55
N GLY A 156 0.86 -4.01 -7.62
CA GLY A 156 0.34 -3.94 -8.98
C GLY A 156 -0.40 -5.21 -9.39
N LEU A 157 0.15 -6.37 -9.03
CA LEU A 157 -0.49 -7.67 -9.26
C LEU A 157 -1.77 -7.82 -8.41
N LEU A 158 -1.70 -7.55 -7.11
CA LEU A 158 -2.83 -7.67 -6.18
C LEU A 158 -4.04 -6.83 -6.61
N TYR A 159 -3.76 -5.63 -7.12
CA TYR A 159 -4.79 -4.66 -7.46
C TYR A 159 -5.15 -4.62 -8.96
N GLY A 160 -4.51 -5.46 -9.78
CA GLY A 160 -4.78 -5.55 -11.21
C GLY A 160 -4.35 -4.30 -11.99
N MET A 161 -3.25 -3.65 -11.58
CA MET A 161 -2.69 -2.52 -12.29
C MET A 161 -2.24 -2.92 -13.70
N GLY A 162 -2.63 -2.13 -14.69
CA GLY A 162 -2.14 -2.30 -16.06
C GLY A 162 -0.68 -1.85 -16.23
N PRO A 163 -0.03 -2.22 -17.34
CA PRO A 163 1.37 -1.87 -17.60
C PRO A 163 1.70 -0.37 -17.54
N ASN A 164 0.77 0.49 -17.98
CA ASN A 164 0.95 1.95 -17.90
C ASN A 164 1.05 2.45 -16.46
N ALA A 165 0.20 1.94 -15.56
CA ALA A 165 0.20 2.34 -14.15
C ALA A 165 1.46 1.84 -13.44
N VAL A 166 1.90 0.61 -13.75
CA VAL A 166 3.16 0.08 -13.24
C VAL A 166 4.36 0.85 -13.78
N ALA A 167 4.37 1.21 -15.06
CA ALA A 167 5.42 2.03 -15.66
C ALA A 167 5.55 3.38 -14.94
N GLY A 168 4.43 4.05 -14.65
CA GLY A 168 4.42 5.28 -13.87
C GLY A 168 4.92 5.09 -12.44
N ALA A 169 4.46 4.05 -11.74
CA ALA A 169 4.88 3.76 -10.37
C ALA A 169 6.37 3.42 -10.25
N LEU A 170 6.93 2.74 -11.26
CA LEU A 170 8.34 2.34 -11.31
C LEU A 170 9.24 3.35 -12.04
N ASN A 171 8.69 4.48 -12.50
CA ASN A 171 9.38 5.47 -13.34
C ASN A 171 10.07 4.85 -14.58
N ILE A 172 9.44 3.85 -15.19
CA ILE A 172 9.89 3.20 -16.41
C ILE A 172 9.31 3.95 -17.60
N ARG A 173 10.17 4.44 -18.50
CA ARG A 173 9.73 5.18 -19.70
C ARG A 173 9.03 4.30 -20.72
N ASP A 174 9.47 3.05 -20.85
CA ASP A 174 8.92 2.08 -21.78
C ASP A 174 7.88 1.17 -21.11
N VAL A 175 6.62 1.33 -21.51
CA VAL A 175 5.48 0.53 -21.03
C VAL A 175 5.67 -0.96 -21.32
N ARG A 176 6.34 -1.32 -22.43
CA ARG A 176 6.57 -2.72 -22.77
C ARG A 176 7.48 -3.39 -21.75
N THR A 177 8.57 -2.73 -21.37
CA THR A 177 9.44 -3.19 -20.28
C THR A 177 8.65 -3.41 -18.98
N ALA A 178 7.73 -2.49 -18.62
CA ALA A 178 6.89 -2.67 -17.44
C ALA A 178 5.97 -3.90 -17.56
N ALA A 179 5.38 -4.15 -18.74
CA ALA A 179 4.57 -5.35 -18.99
C ALA A 179 5.39 -6.64 -18.84
N GLU A 180 6.59 -6.68 -19.42
CA GLU A 180 7.51 -7.81 -19.33
C GLU A 180 7.93 -8.08 -17.87
N TRP A 181 8.12 -7.02 -17.07
CA TRP A 181 8.41 -7.15 -15.64
C TRP A 181 7.23 -7.70 -14.86
N GLN A 182 6.01 -7.21 -15.12
CA GLN A 182 4.80 -7.75 -14.49
C GLN A 182 4.60 -9.22 -14.80
N GLU A 183 4.78 -9.61 -16.07
CA GLU A 183 4.65 -10.99 -16.51
C GLU A 183 5.72 -11.88 -15.87
N SER A 184 6.99 -11.45 -15.91
CA SER A 184 8.11 -12.17 -15.29
C SER A 184 7.91 -12.32 -13.77
N PHE A 185 7.44 -11.28 -13.09
CA PHE A 185 7.14 -11.31 -11.67
C PHE A 185 6.01 -12.31 -11.35
N LEU A 186 4.93 -12.30 -12.13
CA LEU A 186 3.84 -13.27 -11.98
C LEU A 186 4.31 -14.72 -12.24
N ASN A 187 5.19 -14.92 -13.23
CA ASN A 187 5.76 -16.23 -13.54
C ASN A 187 6.64 -16.80 -12.42
N SER A 188 7.12 -15.96 -11.49
CA SER A 188 7.83 -16.42 -10.29
C SER A 188 6.90 -17.02 -9.21
N MET A 189 5.58 -16.86 -9.37
CA MET A 189 4.53 -17.35 -8.46
C MET A 189 3.45 -18.12 -9.25
N PRO A 190 3.75 -19.35 -9.71
CA PRO A 190 2.88 -20.11 -10.60
C PRO A 190 1.51 -20.46 -9.99
N GLY A 191 1.42 -20.68 -8.68
CA GLY A 191 0.16 -20.90 -7.97
C GLY A 191 -0.72 -19.65 -8.00
N VAL A 192 -0.13 -18.46 -7.83
CA VAL A 192 -0.85 -17.18 -7.98
C VAL A 192 -1.39 -17.01 -9.40
N GLN A 193 -0.57 -17.30 -10.40
CA GLN A 193 -0.98 -17.22 -11.81
C GLN A 193 -2.15 -18.19 -12.11
N ALA A 194 -2.05 -19.43 -11.65
CA ALA A 194 -3.09 -20.44 -11.83
C ALA A 194 -4.40 -20.05 -11.12
N TRP A 195 -4.30 -19.51 -9.90
CA TRP A 195 -5.44 -19.01 -9.15
C TRP A 195 -6.13 -17.84 -9.85
N ILE A 196 -5.39 -16.82 -10.30
CA ILE A 196 -5.96 -15.69 -11.04
C ILE A 196 -6.70 -16.16 -12.30
N LYS A 197 -6.12 -17.13 -13.04
CA LYS A 197 -6.75 -17.71 -14.23
C LYS A 197 -8.08 -18.38 -13.89
N ARG A 198 -8.11 -19.18 -12.81
CA ARG A 198 -9.31 -19.86 -12.32
C ARG A 198 -10.40 -18.88 -11.92
N VAL A 199 -10.06 -17.88 -11.10
CA VAL A 199 -11.01 -16.85 -10.66
C VAL A 199 -11.60 -16.09 -11.85
N LYS A 200 -10.80 -15.77 -12.87
CA LYS A 200 -11.29 -15.12 -14.10
C LYS A 200 -12.26 -16.00 -14.87
N GLU A 201 -11.99 -17.30 -14.96
CA GLU A 201 -12.86 -18.24 -15.66
C GLU A 201 -14.18 -18.46 -14.92
N ASP A 202 -14.11 -18.71 -13.61
CA ASP A 202 -15.29 -18.86 -12.74
C ASP A 202 -16.16 -17.60 -12.77
N CYS A 203 -15.54 -16.42 -12.78
CA CYS A 203 -16.25 -15.15 -12.87
C CYS A 203 -16.94 -14.96 -14.22
N LYS A 204 -16.36 -15.43 -15.34
CA LYS A 204 -17.05 -15.36 -16.65
C LYS A 204 -18.28 -16.25 -16.69
N GLN A 205 -18.23 -17.40 -16.03
CA GLN A 205 -19.33 -18.36 -15.97
C GLN A 205 -20.45 -17.93 -15.01
N THR A 206 -20.09 -17.31 -13.89
CA THR A 206 -21.04 -16.97 -12.81
C THR A 206 -21.40 -15.49 -12.73
N GLU A 207 -20.71 -14.64 -13.48
CA GLU A 207 -20.81 -13.17 -13.47
C GLU A 207 -20.63 -12.58 -12.06
N CYS A 208 -19.93 -13.29 -11.17
CA CYS A 208 -19.65 -12.83 -9.83
C CYS A 208 -18.35 -13.41 -9.27
N VAL A 209 -17.81 -12.74 -8.25
CA VAL A 209 -16.74 -13.26 -7.39
C VAL A 209 -17.23 -13.33 -5.95
N LYS A 210 -16.63 -14.22 -5.16
CA LYS A 210 -16.98 -14.43 -3.75
C LYS A 210 -15.79 -14.19 -2.84
N THR A 211 -16.03 -13.58 -1.68
CA THR A 211 -15.05 -13.54 -0.58
C THR A 211 -15.04 -14.88 0.16
N ILE A 212 -14.04 -15.08 1.03
CA ILE A 212 -13.93 -16.25 1.91
C ILE A 212 -15.19 -16.43 2.77
N SER A 213 -15.77 -15.33 3.24
CA SER A 213 -17.01 -15.32 4.03
C SER A 213 -18.30 -15.44 3.20
N GLY A 214 -18.20 -15.59 1.88
CA GLY A 214 -19.34 -15.80 0.99
C GLY A 214 -20.03 -14.52 0.47
N ARG A 215 -19.53 -13.31 0.79
CA ARG A 215 -20.01 -12.07 0.17
C ARG A 215 -19.77 -12.12 -1.33
N ARG A 216 -20.77 -11.73 -2.13
CA ARG A 216 -20.69 -11.72 -3.60
C ARG A 216 -20.49 -10.30 -4.12
N ARG A 217 -19.64 -10.15 -5.12
CA ARG A 217 -19.58 -8.98 -5.99
C ARG A 217 -19.96 -9.41 -7.40
N TYR A 218 -21.03 -8.83 -7.93
CA TYR A 218 -21.49 -9.09 -9.30
C TYR A 218 -20.69 -8.22 -10.27
N LEU A 219 -20.39 -8.80 -11.44
CA LEU A 219 -19.63 -8.20 -12.52
C LEU A 219 -20.36 -8.53 -13.84
N PRO A 220 -21.55 -7.94 -14.09
CA PRO A 220 -22.43 -8.30 -15.21
C PRO A 220 -21.79 -8.05 -16.58
N HIS A 221 -20.76 -7.20 -16.63
CA HIS A 221 -20.08 -6.83 -17.86
C HIS A 221 -18.79 -7.63 -18.12
N ILE A 222 -18.49 -8.66 -17.34
CA ILE A 222 -17.25 -9.45 -17.46
C ILE A 222 -17.07 -10.11 -18.84
N ASN A 223 -18.19 -10.43 -19.51
CA ASN A 223 -18.26 -11.05 -20.83
C ASN A 223 -18.38 -10.03 -21.98
N SER A 224 -18.39 -8.72 -21.68
CA SER A 224 -18.45 -7.68 -22.71
C SER A 224 -17.22 -7.74 -23.63
N LYS A 225 -17.45 -7.54 -24.94
CA LYS A 225 -16.38 -7.40 -25.94
C LYS A 225 -15.67 -6.05 -25.87
N SER A 226 -16.34 -5.04 -25.32
CA SER A 226 -15.72 -3.73 -25.09
C SER A 226 -14.88 -3.79 -23.82
N HIS A 227 -13.58 -3.57 -23.97
CA HIS A 227 -12.66 -3.49 -22.84
C HIS A 227 -13.07 -2.40 -21.86
N GLU A 228 -13.49 -1.24 -22.38
CA GLU A 228 -13.96 -0.12 -21.57
C GLU A 228 -15.16 -0.51 -20.71
N VAL A 229 -16.19 -1.13 -21.31
CA VAL A 229 -17.40 -1.60 -20.60
C VAL A 229 -17.05 -2.65 -19.56
N LYS A 230 -16.12 -3.56 -19.87
CA LYS A 230 -15.62 -4.55 -18.93
C LYS A 230 -14.84 -3.92 -17.77
N SER A 231 -14.20 -2.77 -18.00
CA SER A 231 -13.45 -2.01 -17.00
C SER A 231 -14.22 -0.84 -16.38
N THR A 232 -15.46 -0.53 -16.79
CA THR A 232 -16.18 0.69 -16.35
C THR A 232 -16.56 0.60 -14.86
N GLU A 233 -16.61 -0.60 -14.27
CA GLU A 233 -16.73 -0.78 -12.82
C GLU A 233 -15.40 -0.71 -12.05
N TYR A 234 -14.27 -0.57 -12.77
CA TYR A 234 -12.92 -0.43 -12.21
C TYR A 234 -12.42 1.03 -12.18
N SER A 235 -13.13 1.99 -12.77
CA SER A 235 -12.79 3.41 -12.74
C SER A 235 -13.31 4.12 -11.48
N GLY A 236 -12.97 3.57 -10.31
CA GLY A 236 -12.81 4.41 -9.13
C GLY A 236 -11.45 5.07 -9.22
N ASN A 237 -11.40 6.41 -9.26
CA ASN A 237 -10.18 7.21 -9.40
C ASN A 237 -9.01 6.64 -8.59
N TRP A 238 -8.05 6.03 -9.28
CA TRP A 238 -6.82 5.49 -8.70
C TRP A 238 -5.88 6.58 -8.15
N GLU A 239 -6.15 7.86 -8.44
CA GLU A 239 -5.30 9.00 -8.08
C GLU A 239 -5.14 9.22 -6.56
N HIS A 240 -5.89 8.52 -5.71
CA HIS A 240 -5.78 8.69 -4.25
C HIS A 240 -5.45 7.43 -3.45
N SER A 241 -5.22 6.29 -4.10
CA SER A 241 -4.66 5.11 -3.42
C SER A 241 -3.17 5.00 -3.69
N GLN A 242 -2.43 6.06 -3.35
CA GLN A 242 -1.02 5.89 -3.05
C GLN A 242 -0.93 4.98 -1.82
N VAL A 243 -0.32 3.83 -2.06
CA VAL A 243 0.13 2.84 -1.09
C VAL A 243 0.46 3.53 0.24
N ALA A 244 -0.43 3.37 1.22
CA ALA A 244 -0.09 3.57 2.62
C ALA A 244 0.93 2.48 2.98
#